data_AF-A0A947ZBF4-F1
#
_entry.id   AF-A0A947ZBF4-F1
#
_cell.length_a   1.000
_cell.length_b   1.000
_cell.length_c   1.000
_cell.angle_alpha   90.00
_cell.angle_beta   90.00
_cell.angle_gamma   90.00
#
_symmetry.space_group_name_H-M   'P 1'
#
loop_
_entity.id
_entity.type
_entity.pdbx_description
1 polymer ?
#
loop_
_entity_poly.entity_id
_entity_poly.type
_entity_poly.pdbx_seq_one_letter_code
_entity_poly.pdbx_strand_id
1 'polypeptide(L)'
;MTFTTGSISIVPPWHTTGHVLNGSPQTAAEALEQAGLNWTATKMPIIALDGTPIHGQYAVIKEDIQGNTTAIGVVGSKYKIVQNRRAFTFFDAFIEAGLATYEGAGAFKGGSMIWVLAKLRNEIRITGNDLVARYLLLTNSHDGSSCVQVMFSPIRIFCSNQLAMLRNMNDKRL
;
A
#
# COMPACT_ATOMS: atom_id res chain seq x y z
N MET A 1 -37.37 -17.98 -14.49
CA MET A 1 -36.08 -17.25 -14.44
C MET A 1 -36.04 -16.46 -13.16
N THR A 2 -35.48 -17.05 -12.11
CA THR A 2 -35.25 -16.40 -10.82
C THR A 2 -33.75 -16.38 -10.61
N PHE A 3 -33.17 -15.18 -10.66
CA PHE A 3 -31.76 -14.96 -10.36
C PHE A 3 -31.56 -15.25 -8.87
N THR A 4 -30.88 -16.33 -8.57
CA THR A 4 -30.44 -16.64 -7.21
C THR A 4 -29.33 -15.67 -6.84
N THR A 5 -29.58 -14.93 -5.77
CA THR A 5 -28.66 -14.14 -4.95
C THR A 5 -27.19 -14.47 -5.16
N GLY A 6 -26.46 -13.49 -5.72
CA GLY A 6 -25.00 -13.52 -5.76
C GLY A 6 -24.47 -13.64 -4.34
N SER A 7 -23.72 -14.71 -4.07
CA SER A 7 -22.94 -14.87 -2.86
C SER A 7 -21.90 -13.75 -2.81
N ILE A 8 -22.17 -12.73 -1.99
CA ILE A 8 -21.14 -11.78 -1.55
C ILE A 8 -20.22 -12.58 -0.63
N SER A 9 -19.12 -13.09 -1.17
CA SER A 9 -18.06 -13.69 -0.36
C SER A 9 -17.58 -12.65 0.65
N ILE A 10 -17.85 -12.92 1.93
CA ILE A 10 -17.40 -12.12 3.09
C ILE A 10 -15.89 -12.29 3.31
N VAL A 11 -15.25 -13.19 2.55
CA VAL A 11 -13.80 -13.37 2.54
C VAL A 11 -13.19 -12.38 1.54
N PRO A 12 -12.46 -11.37 2.01
CA PRO A 12 -11.91 -10.40 1.11
C PRO A 12 -10.78 -11.04 0.27
N PRO A 13 -10.75 -10.77 -1.05
CA PRO A 13 -10.09 -11.62 -2.05
C PRO A 13 -8.55 -11.49 -2.12
N TRP A 14 -7.88 -11.02 -1.07
CA TRP A 14 -6.43 -10.84 -1.03
C TRP A 14 -5.66 -12.12 -0.66
N HIS A 15 -6.16 -13.26 -1.13
CA HIS A 15 -5.61 -14.61 -0.93
C HIS A 15 -4.14 -14.80 -1.38
N THR A 16 -3.45 -13.77 -1.89
CA THR A 16 -2.08 -13.91 -2.41
C THR A 16 -1.15 -12.71 -2.15
N THR A 17 -1.61 -11.55 -1.68
CA THR A 17 -0.72 -10.36 -1.56
C THR A 17 -1.14 -9.26 -0.57
N GLY A 18 -2.24 -9.45 0.18
CA GLY A 18 -2.72 -8.46 1.14
C GLY A 18 -3.31 -9.12 2.38
N HIS A 19 -3.25 -8.41 3.50
CA HIS A 19 -3.85 -8.86 4.75
C HIS A 19 -5.06 -7.97 5.06
N VAL A 20 -6.21 -8.59 5.39
CA VAL A 20 -7.22 -7.86 6.17
C VAL A 20 -6.55 -7.53 7.48
N LEU A 21 -6.65 -6.29 7.91
CA LEU A 21 -6.23 -5.94 9.24
C LEU A 21 -7.35 -6.37 10.20
N ASN A 22 -7.06 -7.37 11.03
CA ASN A 22 -7.98 -7.91 12.01
C ASN A 22 -8.21 -6.86 13.10
N GLY A 23 -9.47 -6.68 13.50
CA GLY A 23 -9.83 -5.82 14.62
C GLY A 23 -9.77 -4.32 14.36
N SER A 24 -9.50 -3.86 13.12
CA SER A 24 -9.27 -2.43 12.79
C SER A 24 -8.17 -1.83 13.69
N PRO A 25 -6.89 -2.08 13.39
CA PRO A 25 -5.78 -1.64 14.23
C PRO A 25 -5.89 -0.16 14.52
N GLN A 26 -5.53 0.24 15.73
CA GLN A 26 -5.68 1.62 16.18
C GLN A 26 -4.42 2.46 15.92
N THR A 27 -3.32 1.81 15.50
CA THR A 27 -2.02 2.47 15.26
C THR A 27 -1.37 1.97 13.97
N ALA A 28 -0.55 2.83 13.34
CA ALA A 28 0.31 2.45 12.22
C ALA A 28 1.21 1.24 12.54
N ALA A 29 1.73 1.14 13.77
CA ALA A 29 2.62 0.05 14.18
C ALA A 29 1.91 -1.30 14.13
N GLU A 30 0.72 -1.39 14.71
CA GLU A 30 -0.10 -2.60 14.70
C GLU A 30 -0.51 -2.99 13.27
N ALA A 31 -0.89 -2.01 12.44
CA ALA A 31 -1.22 -2.23 11.04
C ALA A 31 -0.03 -2.80 10.23
N LEU A 32 1.19 -2.31 10.50
CA LEU A 32 2.41 -2.79 9.84
C LEU A 32 2.78 -4.21 10.25
N GLU A 33 2.63 -4.54 11.53
CA GLU A 33 2.89 -5.88 12.06
C GLU A 33 1.93 -6.90 11.47
N GLN A 34 0.62 -6.62 11.51
CA GLN A 34 -0.39 -7.50 10.94
C GLN A 34 -0.23 -7.69 9.42
N ALA A 35 0.26 -6.66 8.71
CA ALA A 35 0.49 -6.74 7.27
C ALA A 35 1.85 -7.36 6.88
N GLY A 36 2.73 -7.69 7.83
CA GLY A 36 4.08 -8.17 7.53
C GLY A 36 4.96 -7.12 6.84
N LEU A 37 4.69 -5.84 7.09
CA LEU A 37 5.35 -4.69 6.45
C LEU A 37 6.34 -3.96 7.38
N ASN A 38 6.51 -4.45 8.61
CA ASN A 38 7.47 -3.93 9.60
C ASN A 38 8.92 -4.35 9.29
N TRP A 39 9.34 -4.17 8.04
CA TRP A 39 10.71 -4.33 7.56
C TRP A 39 11.32 -2.97 7.23
N THR A 40 12.64 -2.91 7.13
CA THR A 40 13.35 -1.67 6.77
C THR A 40 13.90 -1.77 5.35
N ALA A 41 14.03 -0.63 4.68
CA ALA A 41 14.67 -0.54 3.38
C ALA A 41 15.94 0.31 3.44
N THR A 42 17.03 -0.19 2.87
CA THR A 42 18.32 0.51 2.78
C THR A 42 18.77 0.61 1.33
N LYS A 43 19.54 1.66 1.02
CA LYS A 43 20.07 1.92 -0.32
C LYS A 43 21.53 1.50 -0.36
N MET A 44 21.88 0.55 -1.22
CA MET A 44 23.23 0.00 -1.35
C MET A 44 23.80 0.18 -2.76
N PRO A 45 25.11 0.43 -2.92
CA PRO A 45 25.75 0.51 -4.23
C PRO A 45 25.67 -0.83 -4.98
N ILE A 46 25.57 -0.78 -6.31
CA ILE A 46 25.59 -1.97 -7.17
C ILE A 46 26.99 -2.14 -7.75
N ILE A 47 27.49 -3.38 -7.74
CA ILE A 47 28.78 -3.76 -8.29
C ILE A 47 28.53 -4.86 -9.32
N ALA A 48 29.12 -4.72 -10.51
CA ALA A 48 29.10 -5.77 -11.53
C ALA A 48 29.93 -6.99 -11.11
N LEU A 49 29.73 -8.13 -11.77
CA LEU A 49 30.43 -9.38 -11.42
C LEU A 49 31.97 -9.28 -11.53
N ASP A 50 32.46 -8.36 -12.36
CA ASP A 50 33.88 -8.07 -12.54
C ASP A 50 34.47 -7.11 -11.49
N GLY A 51 33.66 -6.66 -10.53
CA GLY A 51 34.05 -5.71 -9.49
C GLY A 51 33.86 -4.23 -9.86
N THR A 52 33.40 -3.92 -11.08
CA THR A 52 33.19 -2.54 -11.51
C THR A 52 31.96 -1.92 -10.81
N PRO A 53 32.09 -0.79 -10.09
CA PRO A 53 30.95 -0.13 -9.47
C PRO A 53 30.05 0.52 -10.53
N ILE A 54 28.72 0.31 -10.41
CA ILE A 54 27.74 0.98 -11.27
C ILE A 54 27.36 2.31 -10.62
N HIS A 55 27.96 3.40 -11.12
CA HIS A 55 27.70 4.73 -10.58
C HIS A 55 26.27 5.22 -10.88
N GLY A 56 25.69 5.93 -9.90
CA GLY A 56 24.37 6.55 -10.05
C GLY A 56 23.18 5.60 -9.91
N GLN A 57 23.41 4.29 -9.82
CA GLN A 57 22.40 3.28 -9.55
C GLN A 57 22.65 2.59 -8.21
N TYR A 58 21.57 2.26 -7.52
CA TYR A 58 21.62 1.67 -6.19
C TYR A 58 20.54 0.59 -6.08
N ALA A 59 20.87 -0.51 -5.42
CA ALA A 59 19.88 -1.51 -5.03
C ALA A 59 19.16 -1.04 -3.78
N VAL A 60 17.85 -1.26 -3.72
CA VAL A 60 17.08 -1.14 -2.49
C VAL A 60 16.96 -2.52 -1.87
N ILE A 61 17.54 -2.65 -0.69
CA ILE A 61 17.57 -3.89 0.08
C ILE A 61 16.54 -3.79 1.19
N LYS A 62 15.59 -4.71 1.18
CA LYS A 62 14.64 -4.94 2.27
C LYS A 62 15.29 -5.86 3.30
N GLU A 63 15.20 -5.51 4.57
CA GLU A 63 15.61 -6.35 5.70
C GLU A 63 14.40 -6.60 6.60
N ASP A 64 14.03 -7.88 6.76
CA ASP A 64 12.93 -8.29 7.63
C ASP A 64 13.33 -8.31 9.11
N ILE A 65 12.35 -8.57 9.99
CA ILE A 65 12.59 -8.64 11.45
C ILE A 65 13.51 -9.79 11.88
N GLN A 66 13.75 -10.78 11.00
CA GLN A 66 14.66 -11.90 11.24
C GLN A 66 16.08 -11.61 10.71
N GLY A 67 16.28 -10.46 10.07
CA GLY A 67 17.55 -10.07 9.44
C GLY A 67 17.75 -10.64 8.04
N ASN A 68 16.75 -11.27 7.42
CA ASN A 68 16.87 -11.72 6.04
C ASN A 68 16.82 -10.52 5.11
N THR A 69 17.78 -10.44 4.21
CA THR A 69 17.88 -9.36 3.22
C THR A 69 17.41 -9.82 1.86
N THR A 70 16.71 -8.94 1.13
CA THR A 70 16.23 -9.21 -0.23
C THR A 70 16.27 -7.93 -1.04
N ALA A 71 16.85 -7.97 -2.23
CA ALA A 71 16.80 -6.85 -3.17
C ALA A 71 15.38 -6.72 -3.74
N ILE A 72 14.77 -5.54 -3.59
CA ILE A 72 13.40 -5.27 -4.02
C ILE A 72 13.30 -4.27 -5.18
N GLY A 73 14.40 -3.63 -5.58
CA GLY A 73 14.40 -2.71 -6.70
C GLY A 73 15.74 -2.05 -6.95
N VAL A 74 15.85 -1.34 -8.07
CA VAL A 74 17.02 -0.53 -8.45
C VAL A 74 16.55 0.90 -8.65
N VAL A 75 17.26 1.85 -8.03
CA VAL A 75 16.89 3.26 -7.99
C VAL A 75 18.07 4.17 -8.33
N GLY A 76 17.76 5.38 -8.78
CA GLY A 76 18.75 6.39 -9.08
C GLY A 76 19.33 7.09 -7.83
N SER A 77 20.35 7.92 -8.06
CA SER A 77 21.01 8.73 -7.02
C SER A 77 20.05 9.66 -6.27
N LYS A 78 19.11 10.29 -6.98
CA LYS A 78 18.14 11.26 -6.42
C LYS A 78 17.03 10.62 -5.57
N TYR A 79 16.82 9.31 -5.71
CA TYR A 79 15.75 8.62 -4.98
C TYR A 79 16.06 8.58 -3.47
N LYS A 80 15.04 8.89 -2.67
CA LYS A 80 15.06 8.86 -1.20
C LYS A 80 14.03 7.86 -0.71
N ILE A 81 14.48 6.89 0.09
CA ILE A 81 13.61 5.88 0.68
C ILE A 81 12.68 6.52 1.71
N VAL A 82 11.38 6.29 1.57
CA VAL A 82 10.39 6.54 2.62
C VAL A 82 10.10 5.21 3.30
N GLN A 83 10.45 5.08 4.57
CA GLN A 83 10.20 3.86 5.34
C GLN A 83 8.70 3.61 5.49
N ASN A 84 8.29 2.34 5.50
CA ASN A 84 6.88 1.95 5.65
C ASN A 84 6.25 2.54 6.91
N ARG A 85 7.00 2.55 8.03
CA ARG A 85 6.60 3.21 9.27
C ARG A 85 6.18 4.66 9.05
N ARG A 86 7.01 5.44 8.35
CA ARG A 86 6.74 6.85 8.05
C ARG A 86 5.59 7.03 7.05
N ALA A 87 5.39 6.09 6.14
CA ALA A 87 4.27 6.13 5.21
C ALA A 87 2.93 5.88 5.94
N PHE A 88 2.90 4.94 6.89
CA PHE A 88 1.69 4.60 7.64
C PHE A 88 1.31 5.67 8.66
N THR A 89 2.27 6.38 9.25
CA THR A 89 1.99 7.49 10.18
C THR A 89 1.16 8.62 9.55
N PHE A 90 1.02 8.67 8.22
CA PHE A 90 0.10 9.57 7.54
C PHE A 90 -1.35 9.39 8.02
N PHE A 91 -1.77 8.17 8.35
CA PHE A 91 -3.14 7.89 8.75
C PHE A 91 -3.39 8.06 10.24
N ASP A 92 -2.35 8.07 11.09
CA ASP A 92 -2.52 8.09 12.56
C ASP A 92 -3.42 9.23 13.03
N ALA A 93 -3.22 10.46 12.52
CA ALA A 93 -4.07 11.61 12.86
C ALA A 93 -5.56 11.41 12.47
N PHE A 94 -5.85 10.69 11.38
CA PHE A 94 -7.23 10.40 10.97
C PHE A 94 -7.87 9.30 11.82
N ILE A 95 -7.07 8.30 12.22
CA ILE A 95 -7.51 7.21 13.10
C ILE A 95 -7.78 7.76 14.50
N GLU A 96 -6.85 8.53 15.07
CA GLU A 96 -6.97 9.16 16.39
C GLU A 96 -8.17 10.11 16.48
N ALA A 97 -8.45 10.86 15.41
CA ALA A 97 -9.64 11.71 15.33
C ALA A 97 -10.94 10.92 15.09
N GLY A 98 -10.89 9.59 14.93
CA GLY A 98 -12.04 8.75 14.65
C GLY A 98 -12.69 9.03 13.28
N LEU A 99 -11.92 9.58 12.33
CA LEU A 99 -12.36 9.93 10.98
C LEU A 99 -12.16 8.79 9.98
N ALA A 100 -11.24 7.87 10.28
CA ALA A 100 -10.92 6.73 9.43
C ALA A 100 -10.64 5.47 10.27
N THR A 101 -10.73 4.30 9.63
CA THR A 101 -10.32 3.00 10.18
C THR A 101 -9.44 2.29 9.17
N TYR A 102 -8.37 1.64 9.63
CA TYR A 102 -7.57 0.79 8.76
C TYR A 102 -8.40 -0.42 8.30
N GLU A 103 -8.44 -0.66 6.98
CA GLU A 103 -9.25 -1.70 6.36
C GLU A 103 -8.39 -2.87 5.84
N GLY A 104 -7.19 -2.56 5.34
CA GLY A 104 -6.28 -3.54 4.78
C GLY A 104 -4.94 -2.94 4.39
N ALA A 105 -3.90 -3.75 4.37
CA ALA A 105 -2.58 -3.35 3.92
C ALA A 105 -1.83 -4.53 3.31
N GLY A 106 -0.83 -4.25 2.50
CA GLY A 106 -0.02 -5.29 1.88
C GLY A 106 1.10 -4.77 0.99
N ALA A 107 1.72 -5.70 0.28
CA ALA A 107 2.79 -5.43 -0.66
C ALA A 107 2.49 -6.08 -2.01
N PHE A 108 2.95 -5.47 -3.08
CA PHE A 108 3.02 -6.05 -4.41
C PHE A 108 4.48 -6.34 -4.77
N LYS A 109 4.68 -7.26 -5.73
CA LYS A 109 5.98 -7.54 -6.36
C LYS A 109 7.11 -7.71 -5.31
N GLY A 110 6.87 -8.58 -4.31
CA GLY A 110 7.87 -8.92 -3.28
C GLY A 110 8.23 -7.82 -2.26
N GLY A 111 7.51 -6.69 -2.24
CA GLY A 111 7.81 -5.56 -1.34
C GLY A 111 8.29 -4.30 -2.06
N SER A 112 8.52 -4.35 -3.37
CA SER A 112 8.89 -3.19 -4.18
C SER A 112 7.81 -2.10 -4.19
N MET A 113 6.55 -2.45 -3.90
CA MET A 113 5.47 -1.49 -3.70
C MET A 113 4.60 -1.95 -2.54
N ILE A 114 4.31 -1.04 -1.62
CA ILE A 114 3.40 -1.29 -0.50
C ILE A 114 2.14 -0.44 -0.65
N TRP A 115 1.06 -0.88 -0.02
CA TRP A 115 -0.20 -0.17 0.01
C TRP A 115 -0.88 -0.29 1.37
N VAL A 116 -1.66 0.72 1.72
CA VAL A 116 -2.53 0.72 2.89
C VAL A 116 -3.84 1.40 2.53
N LEU A 117 -4.94 0.77 2.92
CA LEU A 117 -6.30 1.20 2.66
C LEU A 117 -6.96 1.54 3.99
N ALA A 118 -7.47 2.78 4.09
CA ALA A 118 -8.27 3.24 5.22
C ALA A 118 -9.69 3.57 4.74
N LYS A 119 -10.70 3.10 5.48
CA LYS A 119 -12.11 3.45 5.27
C LYS A 119 -12.42 4.73 6.05
N LEU A 120 -13.03 5.71 5.40
CA LEU A 120 -13.50 6.93 6.06
C LEU A 120 -14.87 6.70 6.71
N ARG A 121 -15.10 7.30 7.88
CA ARG A 121 -16.33 7.08 8.68
C ARG A 121 -17.60 7.60 8.02
N ASN A 122 -17.51 8.68 7.24
CA ASN A 122 -18.67 9.27 6.59
C ASN A 122 -18.89 8.66 5.20
N GLU A 123 -20.14 8.36 4.86
CA GLU A 123 -20.55 7.84 3.54
C GLU A 123 -21.09 9.00 2.68
N ILE A 124 -20.90 8.94 1.36
CA ILE A 124 -21.53 9.91 0.45
C ILE A 124 -22.93 9.39 0.15
N ARG A 125 -23.96 10.18 0.46
CA ARG A 125 -25.33 9.91 0.00
C ARG A 125 -25.54 10.61 -1.33
N ILE A 126 -25.80 9.86 -2.40
CA ILE A 126 -26.07 10.42 -3.72
C ILE A 126 -27.55 10.75 -3.85
N THR A 127 -28.43 9.75 -3.76
CA THR A 127 -29.89 9.91 -3.82
C THR A 127 -30.59 8.91 -2.92
N GLY A 128 -31.54 9.37 -2.09
CA GLY A 128 -32.32 8.50 -1.22
C GLY A 128 -31.46 7.67 -0.27
N ASN A 129 -31.56 6.34 -0.38
CA ASN A 129 -30.80 5.37 0.42
C ASN A 129 -29.53 4.83 -0.27
N ASP A 130 -29.09 5.43 -1.38
CA ASP A 130 -27.82 5.06 -2.03
C ASP A 130 -26.63 5.67 -1.26
N LEU A 131 -25.98 4.82 -0.47
CA LEU A 131 -24.83 5.14 0.38
C LEU A 131 -23.55 4.59 -0.25
N VAL A 132 -22.61 5.49 -0.53
CA VAL A 132 -21.32 5.14 -1.11
C VAL A 132 -20.23 5.26 -0.05
N ALA A 133 -19.57 4.13 0.22
CA ALA A 133 -18.41 4.08 1.11
C ALA A 133 -17.24 4.88 0.53
N ARG A 134 -16.37 5.39 1.42
CA ARG A 134 -15.23 6.22 1.06
C ARG A 134 -13.94 5.60 1.56
N TYR A 135 -12.94 5.51 0.69
CA TYR A 135 -11.64 4.96 1.03
C TYR A 135 -10.51 5.92 0.66
N LEU A 136 -9.47 5.91 1.47
CA LEU A 136 -8.16 6.47 1.15
C LEU A 136 -7.16 5.33 0.98
N LEU A 137 -6.50 5.32 -0.18
CA LEU A 137 -5.45 4.38 -0.51
C LEU A 137 -4.12 5.14 -0.56
N LEU A 138 -3.17 4.75 0.26
CA LEU A 138 -1.79 5.19 0.13
C LEU A 138 -0.98 4.09 -0.54
N THR A 139 -0.12 4.47 -1.47
CA THR A 139 0.89 3.59 -2.06
C THR A 139 2.27 4.19 -1.93
N ASN A 140 3.26 3.35 -1.63
CA ASN A 140 4.66 3.74 -1.55
C ASN A 140 5.50 2.73 -2.34
N SER A 141 6.26 3.22 -3.32
CA SER A 141 7.14 2.44 -4.18
C SER A 141 8.56 2.53 -3.65
N HIS A 142 9.23 1.39 -3.55
CA HIS A 142 10.64 1.25 -3.18
C HIS A 142 11.55 0.99 -4.39
N ASP A 143 10.99 0.65 -5.55
CA ASP A 143 11.71 0.53 -6.83
C ASP A 143 11.82 1.86 -7.60
N GLY A 144 11.31 2.96 -7.04
CA GLY A 144 11.35 4.28 -7.67
C GLY A 144 10.39 4.45 -8.85
N SER A 145 9.50 3.48 -9.08
CA SER A 145 8.47 3.56 -10.14
C SER A 145 7.38 4.59 -9.87
N SER A 146 7.23 5.04 -8.61
CA SER A 146 6.31 6.11 -8.24
C SER A 146 6.77 6.88 -7.01
N CYS A 147 6.25 8.09 -6.82
CA CYS A 147 6.29 8.75 -5.52
C CYS A 147 5.30 8.08 -4.54
N VAL A 148 5.34 8.50 -3.27
CA VAL A 148 4.26 8.21 -2.33
C VAL A 148 3.00 8.92 -2.83
N GLN A 149 1.93 8.18 -3.06
CA GLN A 149 0.67 8.70 -3.56
C GLN A 149 -0.44 8.36 -2.58
N VAL A 150 -1.35 9.32 -2.36
CA VAL A 150 -2.60 9.11 -1.63
C VAL A 150 -3.75 9.36 -2.58
N MET A 151 -4.68 8.42 -2.64
CA MET A 151 -5.76 8.40 -3.61
C MET A 151 -7.09 8.17 -2.91
N PHE A 152 -8.11 8.92 -3.33
CA PHE A 152 -9.48 8.68 -2.91
C PHE A 152 -10.13 7.65 -3.83
N SER A 153 -10.88 6.70 -3.27
CA SER A 153 -11.65 5.72 -4.03
C SER A 153 -13.01 5.47 -3.38
N PRO A 154 -14.12 5.46 -4.14
CA PRO A 154 -15.43 5.00 -3.66
C PRO A 154 -15.54 3.47 -3.64
N ILE A 155 -14.56 2.76 -4.23
CA ILE A 155 -14.51 1.29 -4.27
C ILE A 155 -13.36 0.77 -3.43
N ARG A 156 -13.58 -0.37 -2.76
CA ARG A 156 -12.53 -1.10 -2.05
C ARG A 156 -11.57 -1.72 -3.07
N ILE A 157 -10.30 -1.33 -3.02
CA ILE A 157 -9.27 -1.86 -3.91
C ILE A 157 -8.79 -3.21 -3.38
N PHE A 158 -8.76 -4.22 -4.24
CA PHE A 158 -8.41 -5.59 -3.87
C PHE A 158 -7.31 -6.23 -4.73
N CYS A 159 -6.95 -5.64 -5.88
CA CYS A 159 -5.89 -6.18 -6.75
C CYS A 159 -5.01 -5.09 -7.37
N SER A 160 -3.83 -5.50 -7.85
CA SER A 160 -2.86 -4.62 -8.53
C SER A 160 -3.42 -3.97 -9.80
N ASN A 161 -4.32 -4.63 -10.53
CA ASN A 161 -4.95 -4.06 -11.72
C ASN A 161 -5.86 -2.87 -11.37
N GLN A 162 -6.62 -2.97 -10.28
CA GLN A 162 -7.45 -1.87 -9.78
C GLN A 162 -6.61 -0.71 -9.26
N LEU A 163 -5.49 -1.01 -8.60
CA LEU A 163 -4.54 0.02 -8.22
C LEU A 163 -4.00 0.75 -9.46
N ALA A 164 -3.61 0.03 -10.51
CA ALA A 164 -3.15 0.64 -11.77
C ALA A 164 -4.24 1.53 -12.41
N MET A 165 -5.49 1.06 -12.42
CA MET A 165 -6.63 1.85 -12.89
C MET A 165 -6.78 3.14 -12.08
N LEU A 166 -6.77 3.05 -10.75
CA LEU A 166 -6.96 4.20 -9.86
C LEU A 166 -5.82 5.22 -10.00
N ARG A 167 -4.57 4.75 -10.13
CA ARG A 167 -3.41 5.60 -10.37
C ARG A 167 -3.53 6.35 -11.71
N ASN A 168 -3.89 5.65 -12.78
CA ASN A 168 -4.10 6.26 -14.10
C ASN A 168 -5.25 7.28 -14.10
N MET A 169 -6.31 7.08 -13.31
CA MET A 169 -7.40 8.05 -13.18
C MET A 169 -6.97 9.32 -12.42
N ASN A 170 -6.06 9.18 -11.44
CA ASN A 170 -5.54 10.33 -10.69
C ASN A 170 -4.49 11.13 -11.47
N ASP A 171 -3.68 10.48 -12.31
CA ASP A 171 -2.68 11.16 -13.16
C ASP A 171 -3.33 11.95 -14.31
N LYS A 172 -4.57 11.61 -14.71
CA LYS A 172 -5.33 12.30 -15.78
C LYS A 172 -6.04 13.59 -15.33
N ARG A 173 -5.69 14.15 -14.17
CA ARG A 173 -6.21 15.44 -13.71
C ARG A 173 -5.18 16.55 -13.90
N LEU A 174 -4.89 16.86 -15.16
CA LEU A 174 -4.47 18.19 -15.66
C LEU A 174 -4.93 18.32 -17.12
#